data_AF-A0A9E4ETC1-F1
#
_entry.id   AF-A0A9E4ETC1-F1
#
_cell.length_a   1.000
_cell.length_b   1.000
_cell.length_c   1.000
_cell.angle_alpha   90.00
_cell.angle_beta   90.00
_cell.angle_gamma   90.00
#
_symmetry.space_group_name_H-M   'P 1'
#
loop_
_entity.id
_entity.type
_entity.pdbx_description
1 polymer ?
#
loop_
_entity_poly.entity_id
_entity_poly.type
_entity_poly.pdbx_seq_one_letter_code
_entity_poly.pdbx_strand_id
1 'polypeptide(L)'
;MGETRFWAGNGAPRWECQLAPNMDSVCIQSWDNGRMRAICSGGGHVLDENGGVILALGEEMVPHGQEVRVATFLPDEPAPQMAIRYLGHHPDVLLADNNGRIVRRFTLNRSPNETGMETVYWNGFDAPAMLYNGGMLFNGNGEPEVVLPDLPPPVGPEKMGWYHAVPANLCGDNREDVLLYNPWSDAVYIYTPAPVDPTAYAGYRPGPRQYNARLMD
;
A
#
# COMPACT_ATOMS: atom_id res chain seq x y z
N MET A 1 -23.74 -8.64 -4.06
CA MET A 1 -22.81 -7.62 -4.60
C MET A 1 -22.70 -6.55 -3.53
N GLY A 2 -21.48 -6.22 -3.11
CA GLY A 2 -21.26 -5.15 -2.12
C GLY A 2 -21.52 -3.78 -2.76
N GLU A 3 -21.89 -2.79 -1.97
CA GLU A 3 -21.98 -1.39 -2.39
C GLU A 3 -20.85 -0.62 -1.70
N THR A 4 -20.21 0.34 -2.39
CA THR A 4 -19.26 1.25 -1.74
C THR A 4 -20.05 2.41 -1.13
N ARG A 5 -19.94 2.59 0.19
CA ARG A 5 -20.66 3.63 0.95
C ARG A 5 -19.69 4.50 1.73
N PHE A 6 -19.87 5.81 1.63
CA PHE A 6 -19.10 6.78 2.41
C PHE A 6 -20.01 7.42 3.45
N TRP A 7 -19.55 7.38 4.70
CA TRP A 7 -20.32 7.87 5.84
C TRP A 7 -19.75 9.20 6.33
N ALA A 8 -20.63 10.13 6.69
CA ALA A 8 -20.25 11.29 7.49
C ALA A 8 -19.93 10.84 8.93
N GLY A 9 -19.17 11.66 9.68
CA GLY A 9 -18.80 11.35 11.07
C GLY A 9 -19.99 11.20 12.04
N ASN A 10 -21.19 11.62 11.63
CA ASN A 10 -22.45 11.39 12.35
C ASN A 10 -23.16 10.07 11.96
N GLY A 11 -22.54 9.23 11.15
CA GLY A 11 -23.10 7.96 10.69
C GLY A 11 -24.15 8.08 9.58
N ALA A 12 -24.39 9.26 9.01
CA ALA A 12 -25.25 9.41 7.84
C ALA A 12 -24.48 9.10 6.54
N PRO A 13 -25.07 8.40 5.55
CA PRO A 13 -24.42 8.21 4.27
C PRO A 13 -24.27 9.56 3.56
N ARG A 14 -23.07 9.86 3.05
CA ARG A 14 -22.81 11.00 2.17
C ARG A 14 -23.15 10.65 0.73
N TRP A 15 -22.74 9.46 0.30
CA TRP A 15 -23.06 8.90 -1.01
C TRP A 15 -22.81 7.40 -1.00
N GLU A 16 -23.46 6.71 -1.94
CA GLU A 16 -23.39 5.25 -2.13
C GLU A 16 -23.31 4.97 -3.64
N CYS A 17 -22.33 4.17 -4.06
CA CYS A 17 -22.16 3.82 -5.46
C CYS A 17 -21.48 2.45 -5.59
N GLN A 18 -21.88 1.65 -6.59
CA GLN A 18 -21.15 0.45 -6.95
C GLN A 18 -20.23 0.74 -8.14
N LEU A 19 -18.91 0.81 -7.88
CA LEU A 19 -17.92 1.28 -8.85
C LEU A 19 -17.24 0.15 -9.62
N ALA A 20 -17.08 -1.03 -9.00
CA ALA A 20 -16.42 -2.18 -9.62
C ALA A 20 -16.90 -3.48 -8.96
N PRO A 21 -16.92 -4.62 -9.68
CA PRO A 21 -17.32 -5.90 -9.11
C PRO A 21 -16.32 -6.44 -8.08
N ASN A 22 -15.03 -6.13 -8.23
CA ASN A 22 -13.93 -6.64 -7.40
C ASN A 22 -13.02 -5.49 -6.93
N MET A 23 -13.25 -5.02 -5.70
CA MET A 23 -12.52 -3.92 -5.07
C MET A 23 -12.16 -4.29 -3.64
N ASP A 24 -10.95 -4.81 -3.46
CA ASP A 24 -10.53 -5.40 -2.18
C ASP A 24 -9.68 -4.43 -1.34
N SER A 25 -9.41 -3.23 -1.87
CA SER A 25 -8.56 -2.24 -1.20
C SER A 25 -8.92 -0.81 -1.59
N VAL A 26 -8.83 0.08 -0.60
CA VAL A 26 -8.94 1.54 -0.77
C VAL A 26 -7.77 2.19 -0.05
N CYS A 27 -7.18 3.22 -0.67
CA CYS A 27 -6.18 4.09 -0.09
C CYS A 27 -6.73 5.52 -0.03
N ILE A 28 -6.46 6.26 1.05
CA ILE A 28 -6.74 7.69 1.14
C ILE A 28 -5.41 8.42 1.15
N GLN A 29 -5.10 9.15 0.08
CA GLN A 29 -3.79 9.77 -0.10
C GLN A 29 -3.87 11.05 -0.95
N SER A 30 -2.88 11.94 -0.78
CA SER A 30 -2.65 13.07 -1.69
C SER A 30 -2.42 12.58 -3.12
N TRP A 31 -3.13 13.17 -4.09
CA TRP A 31 -3.11 12.75 -5.49
C TRP A 31 -2.85 13.92 -6.45
N ASP A 32 -3.83 14.81 -6.62
CA ASP A 32 -3.82 15.92 -7.57
C ASP A 32 -3.61 17.25 -6.85
N ASN A 33 -2.42 17.83 -7.01
CA ASN A 33 -2.00 19.06 -6.33
C ASN A 33 -2.06 18.94 -4.79
N GLY A 34 -1.69 17.77 -4.26
CA GLY A 34 -1.67 17.50 -2.83
C GLY A 34 -3.04 17.24 -2.19
N ARG A 35 -4.14 17.32 -2.95
CA ARG A 35 -5.48 17.06 -2.42
C ARG A 35 -5.67 15.58 -2.10
N MET A 36 -6.28 15.32 -0.95
CA MET A 36 -6.63 13.96 -0.53
C MET A 36 -7.74 13.40 -1.43
N ARG A 37 -7.57 12.15 -1.87
CA ARG A 37 -8.54 11.39 -2.65
C ARG A 37 -8.75 10.03 -2.04
N ALA A 38 -9.89 9.41 -2.37
CA ALA A 38 -10.05 7.97 -2.21
C ALA A 38 -9.61 7.30 -3.52
N ILE A 39 -8.65 6.39 -3.41
CA ILE A 39 -8.10 5.61 -4.52
C ILE A 39 -8.54 4.18 -4.30
N CYS A 40 -9.28 3.65 -5.26
CA CYS A 40 -9.98 2.38 -5.17
C CYS A 40 -9.32 1.37 -6.10
N SER A 41 -9.03 0.17 -5.59
CA SER A 41 -8.33 -0.85 -6.36
C SER A 41 -9.14 -1.36 -7.56
N GLY A 42 -10.43 -1.58 -7.41
CA GLY A 42 -11.29 -2.07 -8.49
C GLY A 42 -11.45 -1.02 -9.60
N GLY A 43 -11.13 -1.38 -10.85
CA GLY A 43 -11.15 -0.46 -12.00
C GLY A 43 -10.10 0.67 -11.93
N GLY A 44 -9.25 0.72 -10.89
CA GLY A 44 -8.31 1.80 -10.65
C GLY A 44 -8.97 3.17 -10.56
N HIS A 45 -10.05 3.28 -9.77
CA HIS A 45 -10.81 4.52 -9.64
C HIS A 45 -10.14 5.50 -8.67
N VAL A 46 -10.26 6.80 -8.96
CA VAL A 46 -9.94 7.88 -8.02
C VAL A 46 -11.16 8.76 -7.86
N LEU A 47 -11.52 9.04 -6.61
CA LEU A 47 -12.71 9.80 -6.23
C LEU A 47 -12.33 11.12 -5.57
N ASP A 48 -13.08 12.17 -5.90
CA ASP A 48 -13.03 13.44 -5.18
C ASP A 48 -13.73 13.37 -3.82
N GLU A 49 -13.71 14.47 -3.07
CA GLU A 49 -14.32 14.58 -1.74
C GLU A 49 -15.85 14.40 -1.72
N ASN A 50 -16.52 14.52 -2.87
CA ASN A 50 -17.96 14.36 -3.03
C ASN A 50 -18.35 12.98 -3.60
N GLY A 51 -17.38 12.10 -3.85
CA GLY A 51 -17.61 10.79 -4.46
C GLY A 51 -17.66 10.79 -5.98
N GLY A 52 -17.33 11.91 -6.62
CA GLY A 52 -17.21 12.01 -8.07
C GLY A 52 -15.97 11.26 -8.56
N VAL A 53 -16.14 10.40 -9.57
CA VAL A 53 -15.01 9.73 -10.24
C VAL A 53 -14.24 10.76 -11.06
N ILE A 54 -12.98 11.01 -10.70
CA ILE A 54 -12.09 11.92 -11.44
C ILE A 54 -11.07 11.18 -12.32
N LEU A 55 -10.87 9.88 -12.07
CA LEU A 55 -10.06 9.00 -12.89
C LEU A 55 -10.59 7.57 -12.78
N ALA A 56 -10.54 6.84 -13.88
CA ALA A 56 -10.78 5.40 -13.92
C ALA A 56 -9.82 4.78 -14.95
N LEU A 57 -9.10 3.72 -14.57
CA LEU A 57 -8.33 2.92 -15.53
C LEU A 57 -9.21 1.96 -16.33
N GLY A 58 -10.37 1.58 -15.76
CA GLY A 58 -11.35 0.70 -16.38
C GLY A 58 -11.14 -0.78 -16.07
N GLU A 59 -12.22 -1.57 -16.15
CA GLU A 59 -12.22 -3.00 -15.81
C GLU A 59 -11.43 -3.85 -16.82
N GLU A 60 -11.24 -3.38 -18.05
CA GLU A 60 -10.35 -4.03 -19.01
C GLU A 60 -8.89 -4.01 -18.54
N MET A 61 -8.50 -2.93 -17.85
CA MET A 61 -7.14 -2.73 -17.35
C MET A 61 -6.97 -3.29 -15.95
N VAL A 62 -7.99 -3.16 -15.11
CA VAL A 62 -8.00 -3.62 -13.71
C VAL A 62 -9.27 -4.43 -13.45
N PRO A 63 -9.31 -5.69 -13.93
CA PRO A 63 -10.49 -6.56 -13.77
C PRO A 63 -10.71 -7.02 -12.32
N HIS A 64 -9.65 -7.08 -11.51
CA HIS A 64 -9.73 -7.40 -10.08
C HIS A 64 -8.63 -6.66 -9.31
N GLY A 65 -8.99 -5.54 -8.70
CA GLY A 65 -8.07 -4.78 -7.86
C GLY A 65 -7.93 -5.39 -6.47
N GLN A 66 -6.82 -6.09 -6.22
CA GLN A 66 -6.54 -6.73 -4.93
C GLN A 66 -6.03 -5.72 -3.89
N GLU A 67 -5.07 -4.90 -4.28
CA GLU A 67 -4.40 -3.94 -3.40
C GLU A 67 -4.07 -2.67 -4.17
N VAL A 68 -4.21 -1.51 -3.52
CA VAL A 68 -3.82 -0.22 -4.09
C VAL A 68 -3.02 0.62 -3.12
N ARG A 69 -1.93 1.22 -3.59
CA ARG A 69 -1.06 2.12 -2.82
C ARG A 69 -0.71 3.35 -3.65
N VAL A 70 -0.47 4.47 -2.98
CA VAL A 70 -0.15 5.74 -3.63
C VAL A 70 1.06 6.37 -2.94
N ALA A 71 2.07 6.68 -3.75
CA ALA A 71 3.27 7.40 -3.34
C ALA A 71 4.04 7.89 -4.56
N THR A 72 5.11 8.65 -4.31
CA THR A 72 6.15 8.88 -5.32
C THR A 72 7.04 7.65 -5.39
N PHE A 73 6.78 6.74 -6.33
CA PHE A 73 7.62 5.56 -6.59
C PHE A 73 8.68 5.82 -7.67
N LEU A 74 8.36 6.71 -8.61
CA LEU A 74 9.22 7.16 -9.69
C LEU A 74 9.54 8.64 -9.48
N PRO A 75 10.81 9.01 -9.19
CA PRO A 75 11.19 10.40 -8.87
C PRO A 75 11.06 11.35 -10.07
N ASP A 76 11.17 10.82 -11.29
CA ASP A 76 11.13 11.63 -12.52
C ASP A 76 9.70 11.96 -12.98
N GLU A 77 8.68 11.39 -12.32
CA GLU A 77 7.28 11.68 -12.61
C GLU A 77 6.79 12.87 -11.76
N PRO A 78 6.02 13.80 -12.32
CA PRO A 78 5.69 15.08 -11.69
C PRO A 78 4.69 15.00 -10.53
N ALA A 79 4.06 13.84 -10.34
CA ALA A 79 3.01 13.62 -9.36
C ALA A 79 3.05 12.17 -8.85
N PRO A 80 2.49 11.87 -7.67
CA PRO A 80 2.44 10.51 -7.13
C PRO A 80 1.84 9.50 -8.12
N GLN A 81 2.29 8.25 -8.02
CA GLN A 81 1.75 7.15 -8.81
C GLN A 81 0.88 6.24 -7.95
N MET A 82 -0.10 5.63 -8.60
CA MET A 82 -0.94 4.60 -8.05
C MET A 82 -0.38 3.22 -8.43
N ALA A 83 0.06 2.47 -7.43
CA ALA A 83 0.46 1.07 -7.56
C ALA A 83 -0.74 0.17 -7.31
N ILE A 84 -1.12 -0.67 -8.28
CA ILE A 84 -2.23 -1.61 -8.15
C ILE A 84 -1.79 -3.03 -8.44
N ARG A 85 -2.09 -3.95 -7.52
CA ARG A 85 -2.14 -5.38 -7.81
C ARG A 85 -3.47 -5.69 -8.50
N TYR A 86 -3.44 -5.77 -9.83
CA TYR A 86 -4.61 -5.52 -10.68
C TYR A 86 -5.31 -6.78 -11.23
N LEU A 87 -4.76 -7.96 -10.92
CA LEU A 87 -5.26 -9.26 -11.37
C LEU A 87 -5.63 -10.17 -10.18
N GLY A 88 -6.20 -9.63 -9.11
CA GLY A 88 -6.58 -10.40 -7.93
C GLY A 88 -5.37 -11.02 -7.23
N HIS A 89 -5.42 -12.33 -6.99
CA HIS A 89 -4.37 -13.11 -6.30
C HIS A 89 -3.12 -13.40 -7.15
N HIS A 90 -2.65 -12.38 -7.87
CA HIS A 90 -1.49 -12.44 -8.75
C HIS A 90 -0.40 -11.46 -8.29
N PRO A 91 0.89 -11.78 -8.53
CA PRO A 91 2.03 -10.92 -8.20
C PRO A 91 2.18 -9.68 -9.11
N ASP A 92 1.35 -9.57 -10.14
CA ASP A 92 1.41 -8.51 -11.15
C ASP A 92 0.94 -7.17 -10.61
N VAL A 93 1.81 -6.17 -10.77
CA VAL A 93 1.57 -4.78 -10.37
C VAL A 93 1.67 -3.88 -11.60
N LEU A 94 0.78 -2.90 -11.67
CA LEU A 94 0.92 -1.75 -12.55
C LEU A 94 1.14 -0.49 -11.73
N LEU A 95 1.90 0.45 -12.30
CA LEU A 95 1.94 1.83 -11.83
C LEU A 95 1.22 2.71 -12.85
N ALA A 96 0.28 3.52 -12.39
CA ALA A 96 -0.37 4.56 -13.17
C ALA A 96 0.00 5.94 -12.63
N ASP A 97 0.26 6.89 -13.52
CA ASP A 97 0.41 8.30 -13.13
C ASP A 97 -0.94 8.95 -12.81
N ASN A 98 -0.91 10.20 -12.38
CA ASN A 98 -2.12 10.92 -11.97
C ASN A 98 -3.07 11.31 -13.12
N ASN A 99 -2.69 11.03 -14.37
CA ASN A 99 -3.52 11.19 -15.56
C ASN A 99 -4.04 9.84 -16.09
N GLY A 100 -3.73 8.73 -15.39
CA GLY A 100 -4.21 7.39 -15.74
C GLY A 100 -3.34 6.67 -16.78
N ARG A 101 -2.19 7.22 -17.16
CA ARG A 101 -1.25 6.53 -18.04
C ARG A 101 -0.49 5.48 -17.24
N ILE A 102 -0.44 4.26 -17.78
CA ILE A 102 0.39 3.20 -17.21
C ILE A 102 1.86 3.50 -17.49
N VAL A 103 2.64 3.73 -16.43
CA VAL A 103 4.05 4.10 -16.53
C VAL A 103 4.98 2.90 -16.34
N ARG A 104 4.55 1.89 -15.58
CA ARG A 104 5.29 0.64 -15.36
C ARG A 104 4.36 -0.55 -15.19
N ARG A 105 4.89 -1.73 -15.52
CA ARG A 105 4.34 -3.04 -15.18
C ARG A 105 5.48 -3.92 -14.73
N PHE A 106 5.29 -4.63 -13.62
CA PHE A 106 6.28 -5.56 -13.09
C PHE A 106 5.59 -6.60 -12.23
N THR A 107 6.35 -7.61 -11.82
CA THR A 107 5.87 -8.72 -11.00
C THR A 107 6.68 -8.73 -9.71
N LEU A 108 6.00 -8.75 -8.57
CA LEU A 108 6.64 -8.89 -7.26
C LEU A 108 6.98 -10.35 -6.96
N ASN A 109 7.76 -10.60 -5.91
CA ASN A 109 7.91 -11.96 -5.37
C ASN A 109 6.54 -12.53 -4.95
N ARG A 110 6.42 -13.85 -4.95
CA ARG A 110 5.21 -14.52 -4.43
C ARG A 110 5.09 -14.27 -2.94
N SER A 111 3.88 -13.97 -2.48
CA SER A 111 3.53 -13.88 -1.07
C SER A 111 2.24 -14.67 -0.81
N PRO A 112 2.03 -15.18 0.42
CA PRO A 112 0.79 -15.85 0.77
C PRO A 112 -0.44 -15.01 0.40
N ASN A 113 -1.36 -15.64 -0.33
CA ASN A 113 -2.56 -15.01 -0.89
C ASN A 113 -2.33 -13.80 -1.82
N GLU A 114 -1.08 -13.50 -2.16
CA GLU A 114 -0.66 -12.34 -2.96
C GLU A 114 -1.19 -11.02 -2.38
N THR A 115 -0.98 -10.84 -1.07
CA THR A 115 -1.48 -9.72 -0.29
C THR A 115 -0.44 -9.25 0.72
N GLY A 116 -0.65 -8.06 1.30
CA GLY A 116 0.29 -7.41 2.20
C GLY A 116 1.26 -6.47 1.47
N MET A 117 0.92 -6.01 0.27
CA MET A 117 1.69 -4.99 -0.43
C MET A 117 1.56 -3.66 0.32
N GLU A 118 2.66 -2.97 0.62
CA GLU A 118 2.61 -1.73 1.39
C GLU A 118 3.62 -0.68 0.91
N THR A 119 3.31 0.61 1.11
CA THR A 119 4.29 1.69 0.81
C THR A 119 5.23 1.88 1.98
N VAL A 120 6.54 1.95 1.74
CA VAL A 120 7.54 2.20 2.78
C VAL A 120 8.45 3.36 2.37
N TYR A 121 8.51 4.41 3.19
CA TYR A 121 9.47 5.51 3.06
C TYR A 121 10.82 5.15 3.71
N TRP A 122 11.44 4.08 3.21
CA TRP A 122 12.67 3.50 3.77
C TRP A 122 13.85 4.49 3.78
N ASN A 123 13.93 5.33 2.74
CA ASN A 123 14.96 6.35 2.60
C ASN A 123 14.48 7.75 3.04
N GLY A 124 13.35 7.82 3.75
CA GLY A 124 12.70 9.07 4.18
C GLY A 124 11.62 9.56 3.21
N PHE A 125 10.82 10.53 3.65
CA PHE A 125 9.66 11.04 2.91
C PHE A 125 10.02 11.88 1.67
N ASP A 126 11.24 12.42 1.62
CA ASP A 126 11.74 13.19 0.46
C ASP A 126 12.37 12.31 -0.63
N ALA A 127 12.49 11.01 -0.37
CA ALA A 127 12.99 10.02 -1.33
C ALA A 127 11.82 9.23 -1.96
N PRO A 128 12.04 8.57 -3.11
CA PRO A 128 11.07 7.63 -3.65
C PRO A 128 10.69 6.58 -2.61
N ALA A 129 9.39 6.38 -2.46
CA ALA A 129 8.87 5.30 -1.64
C ALA A 129 9.14 3.95 -2.31
N MET A 130 9.19 2.91 -1.49
CA MET A 130 9.36 1.54 -1.93
C MET A 130 8.08 0.75 -1.72
N LEU A 131 7.90 -0.31 -2.50
CA LEU A 131 6.82 -1.28 -2.31
C LEU A 131 7.34 -2.45 -1.49
N TYR A 132 6.80 -2.65 -0.30
CA TYR A 132 6.97 -3.86 0.47
C TYR A 132 6.13 -4.99 -0.11
N ASN A 133 6.68 -6.20 -0.18
CA ASN A 133 5.93 -7.44 -0.35
C ASN A 133 6.73 -8.65 0.16
N GLY A 134 6.14 -9.43 1.06
CA GLY A 134 6.66 -10.75 1.47
C GLY A 134 8.12 -10.76 1.91
N GLY A 135 8.55 -9.79 2.73
CA GLY A 135 9.92 -9.73 3.23
C GLY A 135 10.94 -9.00 2.35
N MET A 136 10.48 -8.29 1.31
CA MET A 136 11.35 -7.52 0.41
C MET A 136 10.77 -6.12 0.17
N LEU A 137 11.65 -5.16 -0.12
CA LEU A 137 11.30 -3.84 -0.63
C LEU A 137 11.76 -3.70 -2.08
N PHE A 138 10.85 -3.22 -2.93
CA PHE A 138 11.05 -3.02 -4.36
C PHE A 138 10.99 -1.53 -4.70
N ASN A 139 11.83 -1.09 -5.63
CA ASN A 139 11.74 0.26 -6.17
C ASN A 139 10.57 0.41 -7.17
N GLY A 140 10.34 1.61 -7.68
CA GLY A 140 9.27 1.89 -8.65
C GLY A 140 9.41 1.19 -10.01
N ASN A 141 10.57 0.57 -10.30
CA ASN A 141 10.76 -0.25 -11.50
C ASN A 141 10.47 -1.74 -11.23
N GLY A 142 10.14 -2.12 -10.00
CA GLY A 142 9.90 -3.50 -9.60
C GLY A 142 11.18 -4.29 -9.30
N GLU A 143 12.31 -3.62 -9.11
CA GLU A 143 13.58 -4.26 -8.76
C GLU A 143 13.70 -4.36 -7.22
N PRO A 144 14.11 -5.52 -6.67
CA PRO A 144 14.33 -5.66 -5.25
C PRO A 144 15.58 -4.89 -4.83
N GLU A 145 15.45 -4.04 -3.82
CA GLU A 145 16.58 -3.26 -3.28
C GLU A 145 16.91 -3.63 -1.83
N VAL A 146 15.91 -4.09 -1.07
CA VAL A 146 16.12 -4.56 0.32
C VAL A 146 15.50 -5.94 0.47
N VAL A 147 16.28 -6.88 0.99
CA VAL A 147 15.80 -8.17 1.47
C VAL A 147 15.87 -8.16 2.99
N LEU A 148 14.74 -8.39 3.65
CA LEU A 148 14.67 -8.43 5.11
C LEU A 148 15.23 -9.78 5.58
N PRO A 149 16.38 -9.80 6.29
CA PRO A 149 17.03 -11.04 6.67
C PRO A 149 16.26 -11.77 7.78
N ASP A 150 16.56 -13.06 7.92
CA ASP A 150 16.14 -13.89 9.07
C ASP A 150 14.63 -13.96 9.31
N LEU A 151 13.83 -13.77 8.26
CA LEU A 151 12.39 -14.02 8.33
C LEU A 151 12.11 -15.52 8.42
N PRO A 152 11.40 -16.00 9.47
CA PRO A 152 10.99 -17.39 9.54
C PRO A 152 10.02 -17.68 8.40
N PRO A 153 9.93 -18.91 7.86
CA PRO A 153 8.92 -19.25 6.85
C PRO A 153 7.50 -18.96 7.35
N PRO A 154 6.54 -18.68 6.46
CA PRO A 154 5.19 -18.35 6.88
C PRO A 154 4.58 -19.60 7.53
N VAL A 155 3.96 -19.41 8.69
CA VAL A 155 3.26 -20.45 9.45
C VAL A 155 1.76 -20.20 9.40
N GLY A 156 0.97 -21.25 9.50
CA GLY A 156 -0.49 -21.20 9.37
C GLY A 156 -0.99 -21.66 8.00
N PRO A 157 -2.31 -21.56 7.74
CA PRO A 157 -2.90 -21.97 6.46
C PRO A 157 -2.30 -21.20 5.29
N GLU A 158 -2.14 -21.82 4.11
CA GLU A 158 -1.45 -21.22 2.94
C GLU A 158 -1.99 -19.83 2.52
N LYS A 159 -3.30 -19.61 2.65
CA LYS A 159 -3.94 -18.32 2.32
C LYS A 159 -3.90 -17.30 3.46
N MET A 160 -3.45 -17.73 4.62
CA MET A 160 -3.47 -16.95 5.84
C MET A 160 -2.05 -16.67 6.35
N GLY A 161 -1.06 -17.56 6.19
CA GLY A 161 0.30 -17.35 6.70
C GLY A 161 0.85 -15.99 6.24
N TRP A 162 1.20 -15.08 7.15
CA TRP A 162 1.37 -13.67 6.80
C TRP A 162 2.69 -13.06 7.29
N TYR A 163 3.16 -12.09 6.51
CA TYR A 163 4.13 -11.08 6.91
C TYR A 163 3.53 -9.70 6.62
N HIS A 164 2.48 -9.31 7.35
CA HIS A 164 1.92 -7.99 7.17
C HIS A 164 2.90 -6.93 7.67
N ALA A 165 3.27 -6.02 6.79
CA ALA A 165 4.04 -4.85 7.15
C ALA A 165 3.15 -3.77 7.72
N VAL A 166 3.64 -3.16 8.79
CA VAL A 166 3.20 -1.87 9.30
C VAL A 166 4.40 -0.93 9.20
N PRO A 167 4.45 -0.07 8.16
CA PRO A 167 5.45 0.96 8.05
C PRO A 167 5.26 2.00 9.15
N ALA A 168 6.32 2.34 9.87
CA ALA A 168 6.27 3.32 10.94
C ALA A 168 7.66 3.88 11.25
N ASN A 169 7.74 5.13 11.69
CA ASN A 169 8.96 5.66 12.31
C ASN A 169 9.04 5.18 13.77
N LEU A 170 9.71 4.04 13.98
CA LEU A 170 9.93 3.38 15.26
C LEU A 170 11.29 3.73 15.86
N CYS A 171 12.30 4.04 15.03
CA CYS A 171 13.65 4.37 15.45
C CYS A 171 13.92 5.88 15.61
N GLY A 172 13.02 6.75 15.13
CA GLY A 172 13.01 8.19 15.44
C GLY A 172 13.69 9.10 14.42
N ASP A 173 14.24 8.57 13.32
CA ASP A 173 15.07 9.34 12.37
C ASP A 173 14.33 9.84 11.11
N ASN A 174 12.99 9.81 11.15
CA ASN A 174 12.06 10.20 10.07
C ASN A 174 12.04 9.27 8.85
N ARG A 175 12.82 8.18 8.84
CA ARG A 175 12.60 7.07 7.91
C ARG A 175 11.52 6.15 8.46
N GLU A 176 10.86 5.42 7.57
CA GLU A 176 9.97 4.34 7.99
C GLU A 176 10.77 3.05 8.19
N ASP A 177 10.60 2.47 9.37
CA ASP A 177 10.91 1.10 9.70
C ASP A 177 9.77 0.18 9.22
N VAL A 178 10.07 -1.11 9.11
CA VAL A 178 9.09 -2.15 8.77
C VAL A 178 8.89 -3.04 9.99
N LEU A 179 7.73 -2.93 10.63
CA LEU A 179 7.26 -3.91 11.60
C LEU A 179 6.54 -5.04 10.87
N LEU A 180 7.06 -6.26 10.99
CA LEU A 180 6.41 -7.47 10.50
C LEU A 180 5.78 -8.23 11.66
N TYR A 181 4.48 -8.48 11.49
CA TYR A 181 3.68 -9.28 12.40
C TYR A 181 3.16 -10.52 11.68
N ASN A 182 3.30 -11.66 12.34
CA ASN A 182 2.73 -12.94 11.93
C ASN A 182 1.80 -13.41 13.06
N PRO A 183 0.48 -13.52 12.83
CA PRO A 183 -0.47 -13.85 13.89
C PRO A 183 -0.37 -15.29 14.42
N TRP A 184 0.42 -16.16 13.78
CA TRP A 184 0.73 -17.49 14.28
C TRP A 184 2.10 -17.57 14.96
N SER A 185 2.77 -16.43 15.17
CA SER A 185 4.06 -16.33 15.87
C SER A 185 3.93 -15.44 17.11
N ASP A 186 4.76 -15.70 18.11
CA ASP A 186 4.95 -14.86 19.29
C ASP A 186 6.04 -13.78 19.09
N ALA A 187 6.68 -13.76 17.92
CA ALA A 187 7.70 -12.80 17.55
C ALA A 187 7.13 -11.67 16.68
N VAL A 188 7.59 -10.46 16.96
CA VAL A 188 7.49 -9.31 16.04
C VAL A 188 8.89 -8.98 15.54
N TYR A 189 9.01 -8.68 14.26
CA TYR A 189 10.28 -8.32 13.64
C TYR A 189 10.24 -6.84 13.28
N ILE A 190 11.28 -6.09 13.63
CA ILE A 190 11.41 -4.69 13.27
C ILE A 190 12.69 -4.56 12.45
N TYR A 191 12.54 -4.06 11.23
CA TYR A 191 13.64 -3.79 10.32
C TYR A 191 13.76 -2.28 10.13
N THR A 192 14.97 -1.76 10.31
CA THR A 192 15.27 -0.33 10.23
C THR A 192 16.38 -0.08 9.21
N PRO A 193 16.33 1.02 8.43
CA PRO A 193 17.39 1.35 7.50
C PRO A 193 18.71 1.64 8.22
N ALA A 194 19.82 1.12 7.69
CA ALA A 194 21.15 1.45 8.20
C ALA A 194 21.61 2.85 7.73
N PRO A 195 22.52 3.53 8.46
CA PRO A 195 22.94 3.23 9.83
C PRO A 195 21.83 3.58 10.83
N VAL A 196 21.80 2.91 11.98
CA VAL A 196 20.89 3.24 13.08
C VAL A 196 21.53 4.27 13.99
N ASP A 197 20.80 5.33 14.34
CA ASP A 197 21.17 6.27 15.41
C ASP A 197 20.24 6.06 16.62
N PRO A 198 20.71 5.36 17.67
CA PRO A 198 19.90 5.12 18.87
C PRO A 198 19.49 6.39 19.61
N THR A 199 20.18 7.51 19.37
CA THR A 199 19.90 8.79 20.03
C THR A 199 18.74 9.56 19.38
N ALA A 200 18.34 9.17 18.16
CA ALA A 200 17.20 9.74 17.46
C ALA A 200 15.85 9.33 18.08
N TYR A 201 15.80 8.22 18.81
CA TYR A 201 14.56 7.72 19.41
C TYR A 201 14.10 8.58 20.59
N ALA A 202 13.03 9.34 20.38
CA ALA A 202 12.40 10.19 21.39
C ALA A 202 11.07 9.61 21.92
N GLY A 203 10.82 8.31 21.70
CA GLY A 203 9.55 7.66 22.00
C GLY A 203 8.65 7.52 20.77
N TYR A 204 7.92 6.40 20.71
CA TYR A 204 6.96 6.13 19.64
C TYR A 204 5.88 7.20 19.54
N ARG A 205 5.59 7.64 18.31
CA ARG A 205 4.49 8.57 18.02
C ARG A 205 3.57 7.97 16.96
N PRO A 206 2.26 7.89 17.25
CA PRO A 206 1.35 7.39 16.26
C PRO A 206 1.19 8.38 15.10
N GLY A 207 1.00 7.88 13.89
CA GLY A 207 0.84 8.63 12.66
C GLY A 207 -0.26 8.03 11.78
N PRO A 208 -0.69 8.76 10.75
CA PRO A 208 -1.83 8.38 9.92
C PRO A 208 -1.56 7.17 9.01
N ARG A 209 -0.38 6.55 9.03
CA ARG A 209 -0.01 5.40 8.18
C ARG A 209 0.06 4.06 8.94
N GLN A 210 -0.13 4.08 10.25
CA GLN A 210 0.02 2.91 11.12
C GLN A 210 -1.30 2.15 11.27
N TYR A 211 -1.91 1.81 10.15
CA TYR A 211 -3.04 0.90 10.11
C TYR A 211 -2.84 -0.05 8.94
N ASN A 212 -3.14 -1.33 9.14
CA ASN A 212 -3.29 -2.27 8.05
C ASN A 212 -4.73 -2.75 8.07
N ALA A 213 -5.52 -2.34 7.08
CA ALA A 213 -6.96 -2.62 7.04
C ALA A 213 -7.27 -4.12 7.08
N ARG A 214 -6.33 -4.96 6.62
CA ARG A 214 -6.47 -6.41 6.62
C ARG A 214 -6.18 -7.06 7.98
N LEU A 215 -5.52 -6.36 8.91
CA LEU A 215 -5.43 -6.79 10.31
C LEU A 215 -6.73 -6.54 11.09
N MET A 216 -7.69 -5.81 10.50
CA MET A 216 -8.98 -5.51 11.10
C MET A 216 -10.12 -6.40 10.56
N ASP A 217 -9.82 -7.29 9.61
CA ASP A 217 -10.74 -8.27 8.99
C ASP A 217 -10.49 -9.67 9.57
#